data_AF-A0ABD5IPB7-F1
#
_entry.id   AF-A0ABD5IPB7-F1
#
_cell.length_a   1.000
_cell.length_b   1.000
_cell.length_c   1.000
_cell.angle_alpha   90.00
_cell.angle_beta   90.00
_cell.angle_gamma   90.00
#
_symmetry.space_group_name_H-M   'P 1'
#
loop_
_entity.id
_entity.type
_entity.pdbx_description
1 polymer ?
#
loop_
_entity_poly.entity_id
_entity_poly.type
_entity_poly.pdbx_seq_one_letter_code
_entity_poly.pdbx_strand_id
1 'polypeptide(L)' 'MCSFEALKDGRLDLFDVALMNDYLDMKADNEARIASWREDQ' A
#
# COMPACT_ATOMS: atom_id res chain seq x y z
N MET A 1 3.57 -8.59 -8.79
CA MET A 1 3.43 -8.34 -7.34
C MET A 1 1.94 -8.53 -7.06
N CYS A 2 1.58 -9.57 -6.29
CA CYS A 2 0.23 -10.16 -6.20
C CYS A 2 -0.37 -10.65 -7.54
N SER A 3 -0.23 -11.95 -7.83
CA SER A 3 -1.05 -12.60 -8.86
C SER A 3 -2.21 -13.33 -8.18
N PHE A 4 -3.33 -13.48 -8.90
CA PHE A 4 -4.53 -14.13 -8.37
C PHE A 4 -4.28 -15.61 -8.05
N GLU A 5 -3.38 -16.25 -8.79
CA GLU A 5 -2.96 -17.63 -8.56
C GLU A 5 -2.30 -17.79 -7.18
N ALA A 6 -1.50 -16.81 -6.74
CA ALA A 6 -0.83 -16.83 -5.44
C ALA A 6 -1.81 -16.81 -4.25
N LEU A 7 -2.98 -16.17 -4.41
CA LEU A 7 -4.05 -16.25 -3.40
C LEU A 7 -4.68 -17.64 -3.33
N LYS A 8 -4.77 -18.34 -4.46
CA LYS A 8 -5.42 -19.66 -4.53
C LYS A 8 -4.52 -20.78 -4.06
N ASP A 9 -3.22 -20.67 -4.32
CA ASP A 9 -2.23 -21.68 -3.94
C ASP A 9 -1.55 -21.41 -2.58
N GLY A 10 -1.92 -20.31 -1.90
CA GLY A 10 -1.51 -19.99 -0.54
C GLY A 10 -0.10 -19.42 -0.41
N ARG A 11 0.55 -19.06 -1.53
CA ARG A 11 1.84 -18.35 -1.51
C ARG A 11 1.72 -16.88 -1.10
N LEU A 12 0.51 -16.32 -1.15
CA LEU A 12 0.17 -15.05 -0.56
C LEU A 12 -0.78 -15.31 0.62
N ASP A 13 -0.41 -14.83 1.80
CA ASP A 13 -1.23 -14.97 2.99
C ASP A 13 -1.80 -13.63 3.48
N LEU A 14 -2.55 -13.69 4.59
CA LEU A 14 -3.19 -12.50 5.16
C LEU A 14 -2.17 -11.50 5.72
N PHE A 15 -1.01 -11.98 6.19
CA PHE A 15 0.05 -11.11 6.68
C PHE A 15 0.67 -10.32 5.52
N ASP A 16 0.90 -10.96 4.36
CA ASP A 16 1.38 -10.29 3.16
C ASP A 16 0.41 -9.18 2.71
N VAL A 17 -0.89 -9.46 2.71
CA VAL A 17 -1.93 -8.49 2.33
C VAL A 17 -1.98 -7.33 3.33
N ALA A 18 -1.88 -7.61 4.63
CA ALA A 18 -1.83 -6.56 5.65
C ALA A 18 -0.64 -5.63 5.46
N LEU A 19 0.56 -6.20 5.23
CA LEU A 19 1.77 -5.42 4.97
C LEU A 19 1.65 -4.56 3.70
N MET A 20 1.01 -5.07 2.65
CA MET A 20 0.74 -4.29 1.44
C MET A 20 -0.20 -3.12 1.70
N ASN A 21 -1.23 -3.31 2.53
CA ASN A 21 -2.14 -2.23 2.92
C ASN A 21 -1.41 -1.15 3.73
N ASP A 22 -0.56 -1.53 4.68
CA ASP A 22 0.27 -0.57 5.45
C ASP A 22 1.14 0.29 4.52
N TYR A 23 1.68 -0.31 3.46
CA TYR A 23 2.46 0.43 2.47
C TYR A 23 1.62 1.42 1.66
N LEU A 24 0.40 1.04 1.27
CA LEU A 24 -0.53 1.92 0.57
C LEU A 24 -0.93 3.12 1.44
N ASP A 25 -1.20 2.88 2.72
CA ASP A 25 -1.53 3.93 3.69
C ASP A 25 -0.34 4.88 3.89
N MET A 26 0.86 4.35 4.09
CA MET A 26 2.08 5.17 4.18
C MET A 26 2.29 6.04 2.93
N LYS A 27 2.02 5.49 1.74
CA LYS A 27 2.14 6.23 0.49
C LYS A 27 1.10 7.35 0.40
N ALA A 28 -0.15 7.08 0.74
CA ALA A 28 -1.22 8.08 0.73
C ALA A 28 -0.93 9.23 1.70
N ASP A 29 -0.44 8.93 2.91
CA ASP A 29 -0.04 9.93 3.89
C ASP A 29 1.08 10.84 3.36
N ASN A 30 2.08 10.25 2.69
CA ASN A 30 3.16 11.01 2.08
C ASN A 30 2.66 11.92 0.95
N GLU A 31 1.78 11.41 0.09
CA GLU A 31 1.18 12.19 -1.00
C GLU A 31 0.36 13.37 -0.45
N ALA A 32 -0.42 13.15 0.61
CA ALA A 32 -1.19 14.20 1.28
C ALA A 32 -0.28 15.30 1.88
N ARG A 33 0.83 14.92 2.52
CA ARG A 33 1.81 15.88 3.05
C ARG A 33 2.49 16.68 1.95
N ILE A 34 2.84 16.04 0.85
CA ILE A 34 3.44 16.71 -0.31
C ILE A 34 2.44 17.68 -0.94
N ALA A 35 1.15 17.30 -1.04
CA ALA A 35 0.10 18.17 -1.54
C ALA A 35 -0.06 19.42 -0.66
N SER A 36 -0.19 19.25 0.66
CA SER A 36 -0.25 20.36 1.61
C SER A 36 0.97 21.28 1.49
N TRP A 37 2.18 20.71 1.40
CA TRP A 37 3.39 21.51 1.24
C TRP A 37 3.44 22.33 -0.06
N ARG A 38 2.83 21.82 -1.14
CA ARG A 38 2.71 22.55 -2.42
C ARG A 38 1.67 23.66 -2.38
N GLU A 39 0.63 23.52 -1.56
CA GLU A 39 -0.40 24.56 -1.38
C GLU A 39 0.10 25.72 -0.49
N ASP A 40 1.03 25.45 0.42
CA ASP A 40 1.64 26.46 1.32
C ASP A 40 2.77 27.29 0.65
N GLN A 41 3.05 27.09 -0.65
CA GLN A 41 4.06 27.81 -1.47
C GLN A 41 3.44 28.92 -2.31
#